data_AF-A0A8T6YI19-F1
#
_entry.id   AF-A0A8T6YI19-F1
#
_cell.length_a   1.000
_cell.length_b   1.000
_cell.length_c   1.000
_cell.angle_alpha   90.00
_cell.angle_beta   90.00
_cell.angle_gamma   90.00
#
_symmetry.space_group_name_H-M   'P 1'
#
loop_
_entity.id
_entity.type
_entity.pdbx_description
1 polymer ?
#
loop_
_entity_poly.entity_id
_entity_poly.type
_entity_poly.pdbx_seq_one_letter_code
_entity_poly.pdbx_strand_id
1 'polypeptide(L)'
;MSSLFSHIFIPVVILLLFSEKFKLSPRELISLSFFAVLPDADSLFFIFRLSPVSLHRVLFHNVFILIVPLLLFILVKSRRQVFGIICFYLISHLILDLFTGGTFLFYPVYDKVFFAHAEILFVNSSFIPVLDYGISDKIMNMGIGEPAVSSENIAVAILLVISTAISAGKLYRKTRQG
;
A
#
# COMPACT_ATOMS: atom_id res chain seq x y z
N MET A 1 -8.14 -7.24 -9.69
CA MET A 1 -7.56 -7.80 -8.45
C MET A 1 -6.09 -7.46 -8.49
N SER A 2 -5.58 -6.65 -7.57
CA SER A 2 -4.13 -6.49 -7.43
C SER A 2 -3.54 -7.86 -7.14
N SER A 3 -2.52 -8.24 -7.91
CA SER A 3 -1.82 -9.49 -7.64
C SER A 3 -0.95 -9.33 -6.38
N LEU A 4 -0.78 -10.41 -5.61
CA LEU A 4 0.23 -10.48 -4.53
C LEU A 4 1.61 -10.02 -5.02
N PHE A 5 1.90 -10.25 -6.31
CA PHE A 5 3.09 -9.74 -6.98
C PHE A 5 3.17 -8.20 -6.97
N SER A 6 2.09 -7.49 -7.30
CA SER A 6 2.02 -6.03 -7.24
C SER A 6 2.33 -5.50 -5.84
N HIS A 7 1.75 -6.11 -4.80
CA HIS A 7 1.96 -5.72 -3.41
C HIS A 7 3.39 -5.90 -2.90
N ILE A 8 4.17 -6.82 -3.48
CA ILE A 8 5.61 -6.92 -3.18
C ILE A 8 6.43 -6.00 -4.09
N PHE A 9 6.24 -6.16 -5.40
CA PHE A 9 7.15 -5.64 -6.40
C PHE A 9 7.16 -4.11 -6.39
N ILE A 10 5.98 -3.49 -6.34
CA ILE A 10 5.84 -2.03 -6.36
C ILE A 10 6.58 -1.38 -5.18
N PRO A 11 6.29 -1.71 -3.91
CA PRO A 11 6.95 -1.02 -2.81
C PRO A 11 8.44 -1.36 -2.72
N VAL A 12 8.88 -2.58 -3.08
CA VAL A 12 10.30 -2.94 -3.13
C VAL A 12 11.03 -2.06 -4.15
N VAL A 13 10.50 -1.95 -5.38
CA VAL A 13 11.09 -1.13 -6.44
C VAL A 13 11.14 0.34 -6.02
N ILE A 14 10.07 0.88 -5.44
CA ILE A 14 10.07 2.26 -4.95
C ILE A 14 11.16 2.46 -3.90
N LEU A 15 11.26 1.59 -2.88
CA LEU A 15 12.31 1.73 -1.86
C LEU A 15 13.71 1.58 -2.44
N LEU A 16 13.92 0.72 -3.43
CA LEU A 16 15.20 0.59 -4.13
C LEU A 16 15.56 1.87 -4.89
N LEU A 17 14.61 2.47 -5.62
CA LEU A 17 14.80 3.72 -6.36
C LEU A 17 15.23 4.88 -5.45
N PHE A 18 14.75 4.90 -4.20
CA PHE A 18 15.09 5.94 -3.22
C PHE A 18 16.11 5.48 -2.17
N SER A 19 16.69 4.29 -2.32
CA SER A 19 17.56 3.66 -1.31
C SER A 19 18.78 4.52 -0.97
N GLU A 20 19.48 5.05 -1.97
CA GLU A 20 20.64 5.93 -1.78
C GLU A 20 20.26 7.22 -1.05
N LYS A 21 19.16 7.86 -1.47
CA LYS A 21 18.69 9.11 -0.88
C LYS A 21 18.23 8.93 0.58
N PHE A 22 17.70 7.76 0.91
CA PHE A 22 17.28 7.40 2.26
C PHE A 22 18.36 6.69 3.08
N LYS A 23 19.54 6.43 2.51
CA LYS A 23 20.63 5.66 3.11
C LYS A 23 20.15 4.29 3.61
N LEU A 24 19.35 3.60 2.81
CA LEU A 24 18.80 2.28 3.10
C LEU A 24 19.68 1.22 2.45
N SER A 25 19.92 0.11 3.13
CA SER A 25 20.68 -0.98 2.52
C SER A 25 19.75 -1.84 1.65
N PRO A 26 20.09 -2.12 0.37
CA PRO A 26 19.26 -2.95 -0.50
C PRO A 26 18.98 -4.35 0.07
N ARG A 27 19.94 -4.90 0.82
CA ARG A 27 19.79 -6.19 1.49
C ARG A 27 18.66 -6.18 2.54
N GLU A 28 18.59 -5.13 3.36
CA GLU A 28 17.50 -4.97 4.34
C GLU A 28 16.15 -4.75 3.64
N LEU A 29 16.13 -3.97 2.55
CA LEU A 29 14.91 -3.75 1.76
C LEU A 29 14.32 -5.07 1.28
N ILE A 30 15.15 -5.91 0.66
CA ILE A 30 14.73 -7.22 0.14
C ILE A 30 14.38 -8.16 1.30
N SER A 31 15.18 -8.21 2.37
CA SER A 31 14.90 -9.12 3.49
C SER A 31 13.64 -8.77 4.25
N LEU A 32 13.25 -7.49 4.29
CA LEU A 32 12.03 -7.01 4.93
C LEU A 32 10.82 -7.03 3.98
N SER A 33 10.99 -7.39 2.71
CA SER A 33 9.89 -7.42 1.72
C SER A 33 8.77 -8.39 2.10
N PHE A 34 9.01 -9.37 2.98
CA PHE A 34 7.95 -10.22 3.52
C PHE A 34 6.87 -9.42 4.27
N PHE A 35 7.19 -8.26 4.85
CA PHE A 35 6.19 -7.40 5.47
C PHE A 35 5.21 -6.81 4.45
N ALA A 36 5.58 -6.77 3.17
CA ALA A 36 4.69 -6.32 2.10
C ALA A 36 3.55 -7.32 1.81
N VAL A 37 3.74 -8.61 2.15
CA VAL A 37 2.71 -9.67 2.04
C VAL A 37 2.14 -10.10 3.37
N LEU A 38 2.63 -9.54 4.47
CA LEU A 38 2.11 -9.87 5.79
C LEU A 38 0.58 -9.66 5.87
N PRO A 39 -0.01 -8.60 5.28
CA PRO A 39 -1.47 -8.46 5.24
C PRO A 39 -2.17 -9.65 4.58
N ASP A 40 -1.67 -10.08 3.41
CA ASP A 40 -2.21 -11.22 2.64
C ASP A 40 -2.14 -12.56 3.40
N ALA A 41 -1.37 -12.66 4.49
CA ALA A 41 -1.31 -13.88 5.30
C ALA A 41 -2.66 -14.25 5.94
N ASP A 42 -3.62 -13.32 6.00
CA ASP A 42 -4.98 -13.64 6.44
C ASP A 42 -5.70 -14.65 5.51
N SER A 43 -5.29 -14.74 4.24
CA SER A 43 -5.76 -15.76 3.29
C SER A 43 -5.33 -17.18 3.69
N LEU A 44 -4.24 -17.33 4.44
CA LEU A 44 -3.78 -18.65 4.91
C LEU A 44 -4.74 -19.25 5.93
N PHE A 45 -5.45 -18.45 6.73
CA PHE A 45 -6.45 -18.96 7.68
C PHE A 45 -7.61 -19.67 6.96
N PHE A 46 -7.92 -19.25 5.73
CA PHE A 46 -8.87 -19.93 4.86
C PHE A 46 -8.27 -21.23 4.28
N ILE A 47 -7.02 -21.17 3.78
CA ILE A 47 -6.32 -22.33 3.20
C ILE A 47 -6.14 -23.47 4.22
N PHE A 48 -5.79 -23.14 5.46
CA PHE A 48 -5.64 -24.11 6.55
C PHE A 48 -6.97 -24.54 7.20
N ARG A 49 -8.12 -24.14 6.64
CA ARG A 49 -9.48 -24.42 7.16
C ARG A 49 -9.67 -24.04 8.63
N LEU A 50 -8.96 -23.02 9.10
CA LEU A 50 -9.12 -22.50 10.47
C LEU A 50 -10.38 -21.62 10.59
N SER A 51 -10.95 -21.20 9.46
CA SER A 51 -12.22 -20.47 9.38
C SER A 51 -13.08 -21.00 8.22
N PRO A 52 -14.40 -21.16 8.40
CA PRO A 52 -15.34 -21.49 7.33
C PRO A 52 -15.65 -20.31 6.40
N VAL A 53 -15.25 -19.10 6.77
CA VAL A 53 -15.45 -17.85 5.99
C VAL A 53 -14.10 -17.37 5.46
N SER A 54 -14.06 -16.93 4.20
CA SER A 54 -12.89 -16.25 3.64
C SER A 54 -12.66 -14.93 4.38
N LEU A 55 -11.69 -14.92 5.29
CA LEU A 55 -11.29 -13.74 6.07
C LEU A 55 -10.29 -12.84 5.32
N HIS A 56 -10.07 -13.11 4.03
CA HIS A 56 -9.14 -12.34 3.23
C HIS A 56 -9.58 -10.87 3.16
N ARG A 57 -8.67 -9.94 3.49
CA ARG A 57 -8.88 -8.49 3.61
C ARG A 57 -9.55 -7.99 4.89
N VAL A 58 -9.63 -8.81 5.93
CA VAL A 58 -10.33 -8.43 7.18
C VAL A 58 -9.35 -8.22 8.35
N LEU A 59 -8.48 -9.20 8.62
CA LEU A 59 -7.70 -9.21 9.87
C LEU A 59 -6.45 -8.33 9.82
N PHE A 60 -5.72 -8.35 8.71
CA PHE A 60 -4.44 -7.66 8.58
C PHE A 60 -4.45 -6.50 7.58
N HIS A 61 -5.59 -6.26 6.95
CA HIS A 61 -5.79 -5.19 5.97
C HIS A 61 -6.53 -4.00 6.61
N ASN A 62 -6.03 -3.55 7.75
CA ASN A 62 -6.58 -2.41 8.49
C ASN A 62 -5.45 -1.55 9.05
N VAL A 63 -5.76 -0.31 9.42
CA VAL A 63 -4.75 0.64 9.91
C VAL A 63 -4.11 0.20 11.23
N PHE A 64 -4.73 -0.70 11.99
CA PHE A 64 -4.20 -1.16 13.27
C PHE A 64 -2.92 -1.98 13.12
N ILE A 65 -2.69 -2.62 11.96
CA ILE A 65 -1.42 -3.31 11.68
C ILE A 65 -0.20 -2.36 11.74
N LEU A 66 -0.43 -1.07 11.54
CA LEU A 66 0.61 -0.04 11.58
C LEU A 66 0.99 0.39 12.99
N ILE A 67 0.16 0.15 14.01
CA ILE A 67 0.37 0.71 15.35
C ILE A 67 1.72 0.28 15.92
N VAL A 68 1.98 -1.02 15.95
CA VAL A 68 3.23 -1.56 16.52
C VAL A 68 4.46 -1.06 15.75
N PRO A 69 4.59 -1.22 14.42
CA PRO A 69 5.77 -0.74 13.71
C PRO A 69 5.92 0.79 13.77
N LEU A 70 4.82 1.55 13.80
CA LEU A 70 4.88 3.01 13.93
C LEU A 70 5.36 3.44 15.32
N LEU A 71 4.89 2.80 16.39
CA LEU A 71 5.38 3.03 17.74
C LEU A 71 6.87 2.70 17.83
N LEU A 72 7.31 1.57 17.28
CA LEU A 72 8.72 1.19 17.25
C LEU A 72 9.57 2.16 16.43
N PHE A 73 9.05 2.68 15.32
CA PHE A 73 9.69 3.74 14.53
C PHE A 73 9.93 5.01 15.35
N ILE A 74 8.99 5.39 16.22
CA ILE A 74 9.08 6.59 17.06
C ILE A 74 10.02 6.35 18.26
N LEU A 75 9.87 5.22 18.94
CA LEU A 75 10.52 4.93 20.23
C LEU A 75 11.94 4.38 20.06
N VAL A 76 12.20 3.55 19.04
CA VAL A 76 13.46 2.83 18.87
C VAL A 76 14.33 3.52 17.82
N LYS A 77 14.92 4.65 18.21
CA LYS A 77 15.73 5.51 17.31
C LYS A 77 16.90 4.77 16.62
N SER A 78 17.52 3.80 17.29
CA SER A 78 18.65 3.02 16.76
C SER A 78 18.29 2.13 15.57
N ARG A 79 17.02 1.72 15.45
CA ARG A 79 16.51 0.86 14.37
C ARG A 79 15.42 1.56 13.55
N ARG A 80 15.37 2.88 13.61
CA ARG A 80 14.33 3.69 12.96
C ARG A 80 14.21 3.43 11.45
N GLN A 81 15.32 3.17 10.77
CA GLN A 81 15.30 2.83 9.34
C GLN A 81 14.54 1.53 9.07
N VAL A 82 14.78 0.48 9.86
CA VAL A 82 14.10 -0.82 9.76
C VAL A 82 12.60 -0.66 9.93
N PHE A 83 12.17 0.00 11.01
CA PHE A 83 10.73 0.21 11.25
C PHE A 83 10.10 1.15 10.22
N GLY A 84 10.87 2.09 9.66
CA GLY A 84 10.42 2.94 8.56
C GLY A 84 10.16 2.14 7.28
N ILE A 85 11.03 1.18 6.95
CA ILE A 85 10.84 0.25 5.82
C ILE A 85 9.58 -0.59 6.04
N ILE A 86 9.40 -1.15 7.24
CA ILE A 86 8.22 -1.95 7.59
C ILE A 86 6.94 -1.13 7.46
N CYS A 87 6.92 0.09 8.02
CA CYS A 87 5.78 1.00 7.89
C CYS A 87 5.48 1.30 6.42
N PHE A 88 6.51 1.54 5.60
CA PHE A 88 6.31 1.80 4.18
C PHE A 88 5.67 0.62 3.46
N TYR A 89 6.12 -0.61 3.72
CA TYR A 89 5.53 -1.81 3.12
C TYR A 89 4.05 -1.95 3.48
N LEU A 90 3.72 -1.84 4.77
CA LEU A 90 2.34 -2.01 5.24
C LEU A 90 1.42 -0.87 4.76
N ILE A 91 1.88 0.38 4.77
CA ILE A 91 1.11 1.52 4.26
C ILE A 91 0.89 1.37 2.75
N SER A 92 1.93 1.00 2.00
CA SER A 92 1.82 0.80 0.55
C SER A 92 0.82 -0.29 0.22
N HIS A 93 0.81 -1.37 1.01
CA HIS A 93 -0.18 -2.43 0.86
C HIS A 93 -1.61 -1.88 1.04
N LEU A 94 -1.89 -1.16 2.13
CA LEU A 94 -3.23 -0.58 2.37
C LEU A 94 -3.64 0.42 1.28
N ILE A 95 -2.71 1.23 0.77
CA ILE A 95 -2.97 2.17 -0.33
C ILE A 95 -3.31 1.40 -1.60
N LEU A 96 -2.52 0.38 -1.98
CA LEU A 96 -2.80 -0.42 -3.18
C LEU A 96 -4.17 -1.10 -3.08
N ASP A 97 -4.50 -1.66 -1.92
CA ASP A 97 -5.78 -2.30 -1.66
C ASP A 97 -6.97 -1.33 -1.75
N LEU A 98 -6.81 -0.10 -1.26
CA LEU A 98 -7.81 0.97 -1.37
C LEU A 98 -8.20 1.22 -2.84
N PHE A 99 -7.24 1.10 -3.75
CA PHE A 99 -7.39 1.34 -5.19
C PHE A 99 -7.68 0.09 -6.02
N THR A 100 -7.75 -1.10 -5.42
CA THR A 100 -7.91 -2.37 -6.14
C THR A 100 -9.01 -3.26 -5.57
N GLY A 101 -10.07 -2.61 -5.11
CA GLY A 101 -11.30 -3.22 -4.60
C GLY A 101 -11.73 -2.70 -3.23
N GLY A 102 -10.86 -1.93 -2.57
CA GLY A 102 -11.13 -1.40 -1.24
C GLY A 102 -10.74 -2.35 -0.12
N THR A 103 -10.74 -1.81 1.09
CA THR A 103 -10.25 -2.48 2.29
C THR A 103 -11.02 -2.09 3.54
N PHE A 104 -11.08 -2.98 4.53
CA PHE A 104 -11.77 -2.75 5.81
C PHE A 104 -10.86 -1.97 6.76
N LEU A 105 -10.62 -0.68 6.47
CA LEU A 105 -9.60 0.14 7.13
C LEU A 105 -9.64 0.13 8.67
N PHE A 106 -10.83 0.02 9.26
CA PHE A 106 -11.04 0.12 10.71
C PHE A 106 -11.65 -1.14 11.33
N TYR A 107 -11.60 -2.29 10.67
CA TYR A 107 -12.03 -3.55 11.29
C TYR A 107 -11.15 -3.89 12.50
N PRO A 108 -11.71 -4.42 13.62
CA PRO A 108 -13.10 -4.82 13.84
C PRO A 108 -14.02 -3.71 14.40
N VAL A 109 -13.53 -2.48 14.53
CA VAL A 109 -14.30 -1.36 15.13
C VAL A 109 -15.39 -0.86 14.17
N TYR A 110 -15.12 -0.91 12.86
CA TYR A 110 -16.05 -0.52 11.82
C TYR A 110 -15.94 -1.47 10.62
N ASP A 111 -17.07 -2.04 10.22
CA ASP A 111 -17.18 -3.19 9.32
C ASP A 111 -17.54 -2.81 7.87
N LYS A 112 -17.22 -1.58 7.46
CA LYS A 112 -17.41 -1.12 6.08
C LYS A 112 -16.11 -1.04 5.32
N VAL A 113 -16.21 -1.25 4.01
CA VAL A 113 -15.11 -1.18 3.05
C VAL A 113 -14.93 0.26 2.61
N PHE A 114 -13.71 0.77 2.72
CA PHE A 114 -13.32 2.04 2.11
C PHE A 114 -12.69 1.75 0.76
N PHE A 115 -12.99 2.58 -0.23
CA PHE A 115 -12.45 2.39 -1.58
C PHE A 115 -12.20 3.73 -2.27
N ALA A 116 -11.26 3.71 -3.21
CA ALA A 116 -11.01 4.77 -4.16
C ALA A 116 -10.80 4.15 -5.55
N HIS A 117 -11.48 4.65 -6.55
CA HIS A 117 -11.47 4.18 -7.93
C HIS A 117 -11.17 5.37 -8.82
N ALA A 118 -10.06 5.32 -9.55
CA ALA A 118 -9.58 6.42 -10.36
C ALA A 118 -8.95 5.84 -11.63
N GLU A 119 -9.63 5.98 -12.77
CA GLU A 119 -9.22 5.37 -14.03
C GLU A 119 -9.32 6.34 -15.19
N ILE A 120 -8.58 6.03 -16.25
CA ILE A 120 -8.75 6.65 -17.55
C ILE A 120 -9.13 5.54 -18.53
N LEU A 121 -10.39 5.55 -18.95
CA LEU A 121 -10.89 4.63 -19.97
C LEU A 121 -10.58 5.19 -21.36
N PHE A 122 -10.27 4.30 -22.31
CA PHE A 122 -10.13 4.65 -23.71
C PHE A 122 -11.27 4.02 -24.51
N VAL A 123 -12.30 4.81 -24.81
CA VAL A 123 -13.53 4.36 -25.47
C VAL A 123 -13.80 5.26 -26.66
N ASN A 124 -14.08 4.68 -27.83
CA ASN A 124 -14.40 5.41 -29.06
C ASN A 124 -13.40 6.55 -29.37
N SER A 125 -12.09 6.22 -29.30
CA SER A 125 -10.98 7.16 -29.53
C SER A 125 -10.94 8.37 -28.59
N SER A 126 -11.62 8.30 -27.44
CA SER A 126 -11.67 9.36 -26.43
C SER A 126 -11.22 8.85 -25.06
N PHE A 127 -10.56 9.71 -24.30
CA PHE A 127 -10.18 9.44 -22.92
C PHE A 127 -11.29 9.90 -21.97
N ILE A 128 -11.83 8.97 -21.17
CA ILE A 128 -12.90 9.24 -20.21
C ILE A 128 -12.34 9.03 -18.81
N PRO A 129 -12.19 10.08 -18.00
CA PRO A 129 -11.81 9.94 -16.60
C PRO A 129 -12.98 9.36 -15.80
N VAL A 130 -12.69 8.36 -14.98
CA VAL A 130 -13.64 7.77 -14.03
C VAL A 130 -13.06 7.99 -12.64
N LEU A 131 -13.86 8.61 -11.77
CA LEU A 131 -13.51 8.84 -10.38
C LEU A 131 -14.71 8.46 -9.51
N ASP A 132 -14.52 7.47 -8.66
CA ASP A 132 -15.49 7.03 -7.66
C ASP A 132 -14.75 6.74 -6.35
N TYR A 133 -15.32 7.11 -5.21
CA TYR A 133 -14.72 6.87 -3.90
C TYR A 133 -15.81 6.89 -2.84
N GLY A 134 -15.63 6.09 -1.80
CA GLY A 134 -16.64 6.04 -0.76
C GLY A 134 -16.49 4.89 0.21
N ILE A 135 -17.63 4.57 0.82
CA ILE A 135 -17.79 3.53 1.82
C ILE A 135 -18.86 2.56 1.30
N SER A 136 -18.57 1.27 1.33
CA SER A 136 -19.43 0.21 0.82
C SER A 136 -19.59 -0.92 1.84
N ASP A 137 -20.68 -1.67 1.73
CA ASP A 137 -20.91 -2.90 2.49
C ASP A 137 -20.11 -4.10 1.94
N LYS A 138 -19.53 -3.96 0.74
CA LYS A 138 -18.87 -5.04 0.01
C LYS A 138 -17.61 -4.53 -0.69
N ILE A 139 -16.65 -5.44 -0.88
CA ILE A 139 -15.47 -5.19 -1.73
C ILE A 139 -15.94 -4.81 -3.14
N MET A 140 -15.39 -3.71 -3.65
CA MET A 140 -15.75 -3.18 -4.95
C MET A 140 -15.13 -4.00 -6.07
N ASN A 141 -15.92 -4.31 -7.10
CA ASN A 141 -15.37 -4.81 -8.36
C ASN A 141 -15.03 -3.61 -9.25
N MET A 142 -13.76 -3.20 -9.24
CA MET A 142 -13.28 -2.01 -9.96
C MET A 142 -12.95 -2.29 -11.44
N GLY A 143 -13.28 -3.46 -11.98
CA GLY A 143 -12.99 -3.82 -13.37
C GLY A 143 -14.14 -3.49 -14.32
N ILE A 144 -14.12 -2.30 -14.93
CA ILE A 144 -14.95 -2.00 -16.11
C ILE A 144 -14.02 -1.92 -17.33
N GLY A 145 -13.68 -3.08 -17.90
CA GLY A 145 -12.88 -3.18 -19.13
C GLY A 145 -11.36 -3.10 -18.94
N GLU A 146 -10.63 -2.85 -20.03
CA GLU A 146 -9.18 -2.62 -20.05
C GLU A 146 -8.90 -1.11 -20.05
N PRO A 147 -8.64 -0.48 -18.88
CA PRO A 147 -8.37 0.95 -18.80
C PRO A 147 -7.01 1.29 -19.42
N ALA A 148 -6.89 2.49 -20.01
CA ALA A 148 -5.60 3.02 -20.45
C ALA A 148 -4.71 3.38 -19.25
N VAL A 149 -5.31 3.83 -18.15
CA VAL A 149 -4.67 3.99 -16.83
C VAL A 149 -5.60 3.38 -15.78
N SER A 150 -5.14 2.33 -15.11
CA SER A 150 -5.92 1.65 -14.06
C SER A 150 -5.81 2.35 -12.71
N SER A 151 -6.75 2.05 -11.81
CA SER A 151 -6.70 2.56 -10.42
C SER A 151 -5.45 2.13 -9.68
N GLU A 152 -4.95 0.92 -9.96
CA GLU A 152 -3.67 0.45 -9.44
C GLU A 152 -2.52 1.36 -9.88
N ASN A 153 -2.48 1.76 -11.17
CA ASN A 153 -1.45 2.67 -11.66
C ASN A 153 -1.50 4.04 -10.96
N ILE A 154 -2.70 4.55 -10.66
CA ILE A 154 -2.88 5.79 -9.89
C ILE A 154 -2.33 5.62 -8.46
N ALA A 155 -2.60 4.49 -7.80
CA ALA A 155 -2.05 4.19 -6.49
C ALA A 155 -0.51 4.15 -6.50
N VAL A 156 0.10 3.52 -7.51
CA VAL A 156 1.56 3.52 -7.70
C VAL A 156 2.08 4.94 -7.88
N ALA A 157 1.42 5.76 -8.69
CA ALA A 157 1.80 7.15 -8.90
C ALA A 157 1.74 7.95 -7.59
N ILE A 158 0.71 7.76 -6.76
CA ILE A 158 0.59 8.38 -5.44
C ILE A 158 1.78 7.98 -4.55
N LEU A 159 2.12 6.69 -4.48
CA LEU A 159 3.27 6.20 -3.70
C LEU A 159 4.59 6.82 -4.16
N LEU A 160 4.79 6.94 -5.48
CA LEU A 160 5.96 7.60 -6.08
C LEU A 160 6.02 9.08 -5.75
N VAL A 161 4.90 9.80 -5.85
CA VAL A 161 4.82 11.24 -5.50
C VAL A 161 5.15 11.45 -4.02
N ILE A 162 4.58 10.64 -3.12
CA ILE A 162 4.87 10.70 -1.69
C ILE A 162 6.36 10.44 -1.43
N SER A 163 6.92 9.39 -2.03
CA SER A 163 8.34 9.04 -1.85
C SER A 163 9.27 10.13 -2.38
N THR A 164 8.93 10.72 -3.52
CA THR A 164 9.65 11.85 -4.11
C THR A 164 9.59 13.08 -3.21
N ALA A 165 8.41 13.43 -2.69
CA ALA A 165 8.24 14.57 -1.79
C ALA A 165 9.03 14.39 -0.49
N ILE A 166 9.01 13.21 0.12
CA ILE A 166 9.80 12.89 1.32
C ILE A 166 11.30 13.01 1.02
N SER A 167 11.73 12.51 -0.15
CA SER A 167 13.12 12.60 -0.57
C SER A 167 13.56 14.05 -0.83
N ALA A 168 12.75 14.87 -1.48
CA ALA A 168 13.05 16.26 -1.80
C ALA A 168 13.09 17.12 -0.52
N GLY A 169 12.15 16.91 0.40
CA GLY A 169 12.10 17.64 1.68
C GLY A 169 13.35 17.42 2.55
N LYS A 170 13.95 16.22 2.52
CA LYS A 170 15.23 15.95 3.17
C LYS A 170 16.38 16.74 2.54
N LEU A 171 16.38 16.91 1.22
CA LEU A 171 17.40 17.67 0.50
C LEU A 171 17.35 19.16 0.89
N TYR A 172 16.14 19.75 0.88
CA TYR A 172 15.93 21.16 1.21
C TYR A 172 16.36 21.52 2.64
N ARG A 173 16.14 20.63 3.62
CA ARG A 173 16.61 20.85 5.00
C ARG A 173 18.13 20.83 5.11
N LYS A 174 18.82 20.01 4.31
CA LYS A 174 20.28 19.90 4.32
C LYS A 174 20.95 21.16 3.75
N THR A 175 20.39 21.75 2.69
CA THR A 175 20.92 22.96 2.04
C THR A 175 20.72 24.24 2.85
N ARG A 176 19.88 24.22 3.88
CA ARG A 176 19.56 25.40 4.72
C ARG A 176 20.30 25.40 6.07
N GLN A 177 20.99 24.31 6.40
CA GLN A 177 21.76 24.12 7.64
C GLN A 177 23.28 24.09 7.41
N GLY A 178 23.74 24.23 6.16
CA GLY A 178 25.14 24.43 5.80
C GLY A 178 25.34 25.85 5.30
#